data_AF-A0AAJ1CU47-F1
#
_entry.id   AF-A0AAJ1CU47-F1
#
_cell.length_a   1.000
_cell.length_b   1.000
_cell.length_c   1.000
_cell.angle_alpha   90.00
_cell.angle_beta   90.00
_cell.angle_gamma   90.00
#
_symmetry.space_group_name_H-M   'P 1'
#
loop_
_entity.id
_entity.type
_entity.pdbx_description
1 polymer ?
#
loop_
_entity_poly.entity_id
_entity_poly.type
_entity_poly.pdbx_seq_one_letter_code
_entity_poly.pdbx_strand_id
1 'polypeptide(L)'
;MFIKRNVYEYDIYKANISCLLEMGEINQEQYNMLKDIPKDERAKFVAAFEKLEANTSKGYHLFVEKSLENFKKLNNIEEKNIIEITFDAIWIDKEVYNLQVTENIRFICKRKATSMLKIGKVEFYFNSNDNTFFQRGLGKKESLWFEIIKEYMRLLEKEDAENLNKFIFDFKEKYTNKKLDKEFYHRLIPKIDNIDLLKNLY
;
A
#
# COMPACT_ATOMS: atom_id res chain seq x y z
N MET A 1 6.60 -6.87 -14.34
CA MET A 1 7.62 -7.57 -13.53
C MET A 1 6.97 -8.17 -12.30
N PHE A 2 7.02 -9.49 -12.16
CA PHE A 2 6.57 -10.21 -10.97
C PHE A 2 7.73 -10.44 -10.01
N ILE A 3 7.49 -10.31 -8.71
CA ILE A 3 8.47 -10.54 -7.65
C ILE A 3 7.77 -11.32 -6.53
N LYS A 4 8.23 -12.54 -6.27
CA LYS A 4 7.85 -13.35 -5.10
C LYS A 4 8.73 -12.95 -3.92
N ARG A 5 8.26 -11.97 -3.14
CA ARG A 5 8.94 -11.40 -1.98
C ARG A 5 7.86 -10.95 -1.00
N ASN A 6 8.02 -11.28 0.27
CA ASN A 6 7.14 -10.74 1.30
C ASN A 6 7.25 -9.21 1.33
N VAL A 7 6.12 -8.54 1.50
CA VAL A 7 6.03 -7.08 1.52
C VAL A 7 5.11 -6.67 2.66
N TYR A 8 5.57 -5.76 3.50
CA TYR A 8 4.85 -5.23 4.64
C TYR A 8 4.82 -3.70 4.55
N GLU A 9 3.63 -3.12 4.62
CA GLU A 9 3.44 -1.67 4.77
C GLU A 9 3.25 -1.36 6.25
N TYR A 10 4.18 -0.61 6.84
CA TYR A 10 4.07 -0.08 8.18
C TYR A 10 3.82 1.43 8.13
N ASP A 11 2.64 1.85 8.59
CA ASP A 11 2.24 3.26 8.70
C ASP A 11 2.36 3.73 10.14
N ILE A 12 2.65 5.01 10.34
CA ILE A 12 2.43 5.66 11.65
C ILE A 12 0.92 5.74 11.92
N TYR A 13 0.48 5.15 13.03
CA TYR A 13 -0.91 5.20 13.44
C TYR A 13 -1.34 6.64 13.71
N LYS A 14 -2.31 7.13 12.92
CA LYS A 14 -2.84 8.50 13.01
C LYS A 14 -1.73 9.57 12.98
N ALA A 15 -0.76 9.38 12.09
CA ALA A 15 0.48 10.17 11.96
C ALA A 15 0.36 11.65 12.33
N ASN A 16 -0.56 12.37 11.67
CA ASN A 16 -0.75 13.80 11.87
C ASN A 16 -0.96 14.18 13.35
N ILE A 17 -1.93 13.58 14.04
CA ILE A 17 -2.24 13.93 15.45
C ILE A 17 -1.30 13.25 16.45
N SER A 18 -0.76 12.08 16.13
CA SER A 18 0.21 11.41 17.01
C SER A 18 1.52 12.19 17.07
N CYS A 19 1.97 12.75 15.94
CA CYS A 19 3.12 13.64 15.91
C CYS A 19 2.86 14.97 16.64
N LEU A 20 1.69 15.59 16.47
CA LEU A 20 1.33 16.80 17.22
C LEU A 20 1.32 16.57 18.74
N LEU A 21 0.81 15.41 19.19
CA LEU A 21 0.82 15.02 20.59
C LEU A 21 2.25 14.81 21.11
N GLU A 22 3.08 14.09 20.36
CA GLU A 22 4.50 13.87 20.69
C GLU A 22 5.28 15.18 20.81
N MET A 23 4.89 16.20 20.04
CA MET A 23 5.49 17.53 20.08
C MET A 23 4.98 18.41 21.22
N GLY A 24 3.89 18.01 21.89
CA GLY A 24 3.21 18.82 22.90
C GLY A 24 2.35 19.94 22.32
N GLU A 25 2.09 19.95 21.00
CA GLU A 25 1.24 20.94 20.33
C GLU A 25 -0.25 20.70 20.60
N ILE A 26 -0.60 19.44 20.86
CA ILE A 26 -1.92 19.06 21.38
C ILE A 26 -1.74 18.19 22.62
N ASN A 27 -2.74 18.22 23.51
CA ASN A 27 -2.77 17.37 24.69
C ASN A 27 -3.52 16.05 24.43
N GLN A 28 -3.51 15.16 25.42
CA GLN A 28 -4.14 13.84 25.34
C GLN A 28 -5.66 13.90 25.15
N GLU A 29 -6.33 14.92 25.71
CA GLU A 29 -7.77 15.13 25.55
C GLU A 29 -8.11 15.48 24.10
N GLN A 30 -7.38 16.42 23.51
CA GLN A 30 -7.50 16.81 22.10
C GLN A 30 -7.21 15.61 21.18
N TYR A 31 -6.16 14.82 21.46
CA TYR A 31 -5.89 13.59 20.71
C TYR A 31 -7.07 12.63 20.76
N ASN A 32 -7.65 12.40 21.94
CA ASN A 32 -8.77 11.50 22.13
C ASN A 32 -10.04 11.96 21.39
N MET A 33 -10.25 13.28 21.28
CA MET A 33 -11.33 13.82 20.45
C MET A 33 -11.06 13.62 18.95
N LEU A 34 -9.82 13.78 18.50
CA LEU A 34 -9.46 13.75 17.08
C LEU A 34 -9.25 12.34 16.52
N LYS A 35 -8.88 11.34 17.34
CA LYS A 35 -8.48 10.00 16.87
C LYS A 35 -9.61 9.25 16.16
N ASP A 36 -10.85 9.49 16.59
CA ASP A 36 -12.05 8.82 16.07
C ASP A 36 -12.68 9.58 14.88
N ILE A 37 -12.17 10.79 14.59
CA ILE A 37 -12.59 11.58 13.44
C ILE A 37 -12.06 10.95 12.13
N PRO A 38 -12.88 10.93 11.04
CA PRO A 38 -12.43 10.50 9.71
C PRO A 38 -11.13 11.17 9.26
N LYS A 39 -10.31 10.44 8.49
CA LYS A 39 -8.97 10.92 8.07
C LYS A 39 -9.03 12.28 7.38
N ASP A 40 -10.01 12.48 6.50
CA ASP A 40 -10.13 13.71 5.70
C ASP A 40 -10.51 14.91 6.58
N GLU A 41 -11.42 14.73 7.53
CA GLU A 41 -11.80 15.79 8.49
C GLU A 41 -10.66 16.11 9.45
N ARG A 42 -9.95 15.09 9.94
CA ARG A 42 -8.75 15.29 10.77
C ARG A 42 -7.64 16.02 10.01
N ALA A 43 -7.49 15.78 8.70
CA ALA A 43 -6.54 16.49 7.87
C ALA A 43 -6.89 17.98 7.70
N LYS A 44 -8.19 18.31 7.54
CA LYS A 44 -8.66 19.70 7.52
C LYS A 44 -8.38 20.42 8.83
N PHE A 45 -8.64 19.76 9.97
CA PHE A 45 -8.31 20.30 11.29
C PHE A 45 -6.82 20.63 11.42
N VAL A 46 -5.94 19.67 11.10
CA VAL A 46 -4.49 19.87 11.18
C VAL A 46 -4.03 21.00 10.26
N ALA A 47 -4.54 21.06 9.03
CA ALA A 47 -4.21 22.13 8.10
C ALA A 47 -4.69 23.52 8.58
N ALA A 48 -5.82 23.60 9.29
CA ALA A 48 -6.29 24.83 9.90
C ALA A 48 -5.43 25.21 11.12
N PHE A 49 -5.07 24.24 11.95
CA PHE A 49 -4.19 24.42 13.10
C PHE A 49 -2.81 24.95 12.69
N GLU A 50 -2.16 24.33 11.70
CA GLU A 50 -0.86 24.77 11.18
C GLU A 50 -0.89 26.20 10.61
N LYS A 51 -2.02 26.62 10.02
CA LYS A 51 -2.19 28.00 9.52
C LYS A 51 -2.29 29.02 10.65
N LEU A 52 -2.97 28.66 11.74
CA LEU A 52 -3.15 29.54 12.89
C LEU A 52 -1.84 29.65 13.70
N GLU A 53 -1.14 28.54 13.85
CA GLU A 53 0.12 28.42 14.59
C GLU A 53 1.36 28.61 13.70
N ALA A 54 1.24 29.26 12.54
CA ALA A 54 2.33 29.33 11.56
C ALA A 54 3.65 29.93 12.09
N ASN A 55 3.59 30.72 13.17
CA ASN A 55 4.74 31.33 13.82
C ASN A 55 5.37 30.47 14.95
N THR A 56 4.71 29.39 15.36
CA THR A 56 5.01 28.59 16.57
C THR A 56 5.12 27.09 16.26
N SER A 57 4.33 26.59 15.31
CA SER A 57 4.27 25.17 14.97
C SER A 57 5.54 24.75 14.24
N LYS A 58 6.25 23.76 14.80
CA LYS A 58 7.27 23.01 14.09
C LYS A 58 6.52 22.03 13.19
N GLY A 59 6.62 22.11 11.87
CA GLY A 59 5.82 21.22 11.01
C GLY A 59 5.92 19.74 11.40
N TYR A 60 4.78 19.08 11.67
CA TYR A 60 4.76 17.69 12.19
C TYR A 60 5.47 16.70 11.26
N HIS A 61 5.59 17.06 9.98
CA HIS A 61 6.36 16.36 8.96
C HIS A 61 7.81 16.02 9.39
N LEU A 62 8.47 16.90 10.15
CA LEU A 62 9.82 16.65 10.68
C LEU A 62 9.82 15.50 11.69
N PHE A 63 8.76 15.38 12.48
CA PHE A 63 8.60 14.30 13.45
C PHE A 63 8.22 12.98 12.79
N VAL A 64 7.55 13.02 11.65
CA VAL A 64 7.29 11.82 10.84
C VAL A 64 8.61 11.21 10.36
N GLU A 65 9.51 12.01 9.81
CA GLU A 65 10.84 11.54 9.37
C GLU A 65 11.65 10.96 10.54
N LYS A 66 11.72 11.69 11.67
CA LYS A 66 12.39 11.20 12.88
C LYS A 66 11.77 9.89 13.40
N SER A 67 10.45 9.75 13.32
CA SER A 67 9.74 8.54 13.72
C SER A 67 10.08 7.35 12.84
N LEU A 68 10.19 7.55 11.52
CA LEU A 68 10.63 6.53 10.58
C LEU A 68 12.07 6.10 10.86
N GLU A 69 12.98 7.04 11.11
CA GLU A 69 14.38 6.74 11.49
C GLU A 69 14.47 5.92 12.78
N ASN A 70 13.71 6.31 13.80
CA ASN A 70 13.67 5.59 15.07
C ASN A 70 13.07 4.18 14.89
N PHE A 71 12.01 4.03 14.08
CA PHE A 71 11.41 2.74 13.76
C PHE A 71 12.39 1.81 13.04
N LYS A 72 13.17 2.33 12.08
CA LYS A 72 14.22 1.59 11.38
C LYS A 72 15.28 1.07 12.35
N LYS A 73 15.80 1.94 13.21
CA LYS A 73 16.81 1.57 14.22
C LYS A 73 16.27 0.54 15.21
N LEU A 74 15.08 0.77 15.75
CA LEU A 74 14.44 -0.10 16.74
C LEU A 74 14.21 -1.53 16.24
N ASN A 75 14.01 -1.71 14.93
CA ASN A 75 13.75 -3.00 14.31
C ASN A 75 14.93 -3.55 13.50
N ASN A 76 16.10 -2.91 13.58
CA ASN A 76 17.29 -3.25 12.80
C ASN A 76 16.96 -3.41 11.30
N ILE A 77 16.21 -2.46 10.74
CA ILE A 77 15.85 -2.44 9.32
C ILE A 77 17.05 -1.90 8.54
N GLU A 78 17.59 -2.71 7.64
CA GLU A 78 18.68 -2.31 6.75
C GLU A 78 18.13 -1.78 5.42
N GLU A 79 18.89 -0.97 4.69
CA GLU A 79 18.48 -0.43 3.38
C GLU A 79 18.05 -1.51 2.38
N LYS A 80 18.71 -2.69 2.41
CA LYS A 80 18.34 -3.84 1.57
C LYS A 80 16.92 -4.36 1.83
N ASN A 81 16.40 -4.13 3.05
CA ASN A 81 15.04 -4.52 3.42
C ASN A 81 13.99 -3.55 2.90
N ILE A 82 14.39 -2.31 2.61
CA ILE A 82 13.50 -1.23 2.24
C ILE A 82 13.13 -1.38 0.76
N ILE A 83 11.82 -1.45 0.51
CA ILE A 83 11.25 -1.46 -0.84
C ILE A 83 10.93 -0.03 -1.26
N GLU A 84 10.28 0.74 -0.37
CA GLU A 84 9.88 2.12 -0.60
C GLU A 84 9.66 2.82 0.74
N ILE A 85 9.99 4.10 0.83
CA ILE A 85 9.53 4.99 1.90
C ILE A 85 8.60 6.02 1.27
N THR A 86 7.40 6.12 1.83
CA THR A 86 6.46 7.21 1.54
C THR A 86 6.38 8.12 2.77
N PHE A 87 5.61 9.20 2.69
CA PHE A 87 5.60 10.22 3.75
C PHE A 87 5.42 9.64 5.16
N ASP A 88 4.33 8.93 5.44
CA ASP A 88 3.98 8.40 6.78
C ASP A 88 4.13 6.88 6.89
N ALA A 89 4.76 6.23 5.90
CA ALA A 89 4.81 4.78 5.81
C ALA A 89 6.10 4.25 5.19
N ILE A 90 6.52 3.07 5.65
CA ILE A 90 7.67 2.33 5.15
C ILE A 90 7.23 0.94 4.66
N TRP A 91 7.66 0.60 3.44
CA TRP A 91 7.44 -0.69 2.81
C TRP A 91 8.72 -1.51 2.90
N ILE A 92 8.67 -2.65 3.56
CA ILE A 92 9.84 -3.51 3.80
C ILE A 92 9.53 -4.97 3.51
N ASP A 93 10.56 -5.76 3.26
CA ASP A 93 10.47 -7.21 3.11
C ASP A 93 10.75 -8.00 4.39
N LYS A 94 10.87 -7.28 5.51
CA LYS A 94 11.18 -7.80 6.83
C LYS A 94 9.96 -7.61 7.72
N GLU A 95 9.42 -8.69 8.26
CA GLU A 95 8.38 -8.58 9.29
C GLU A 95 9.02 -8.10 10.60
N VAL A 96 8.37 -7.15 11.25
CA VAL A 96 8.85 -6.51 12.47
C VAL A 96 7.76 -6.43 13.53
N TYR A 97 8.19 -6.43 14.80
CA TYR A 97 7.31 -6.56 15.96
C TYR A 97 7.42 -5.39 16.95
N ASN A 98 8.52 -4.61 16.94
CA ASN A 98 8.65 -3.43 17.79
C ASN A 98 7.92 -2.25 17.13
N LEU A 99 6.62 -2.18 17.38
CA LEU A 99 5.73 -1.20 16.75
C LEU A 99 5.61 0.11 17.54
N GLN A 100 5.86 0.09 18.85
CA GLN A 100 5.83 1.28 19.70
C GLN A 100 7.21 1.95 19.67
N VAL A 101 7.31 3.16 19.10
CA VAL A 101 8.58 3.87 18.91
C VAL A 101 8.84 4.88 20.02
N THR A 102 7.79 5.59 20.45
CA THR A 102 7.79 6.48 21.63
C THR A 102 6.53 6.22 22.44
N GLU A 103 6.22 7.02 23.47
CA GLU A 103 4.94 6.93 24.17
C GLU A 103 3.74 7.21 23.24
N ASN A 104 3.86 8.21 22.35
CA ASN A 104 2.75 8.66 21.49
C ASN A 104 2.84 8.17 20.04
N ILE A 105 4.00 7.66 19.61
CA ILE A 105 4.22 7.19 18.25
C ILE A 105 4.23 5.67 18.20
N ARG A 106 3.26 5.12 17.48
CA ARG A 106 3.14 3.69 17.17
C ARG A 106 2.97 3.46 15.68
N PHE A 107 3.62 2.43 15.15
CA PHE A 107 3.40 1.92 13.81
C PHE A 107 2.35 0.80 13.80
N ILE A 108 1.66 0.65 12.68
CA ILE A 108 0.76 -0.47 12.42
C ILE A 108 1.15 -1.17 11.13
N CYS A 109 1.12 -2.51 11.11
CA CYS A 109 1.20 -3.25 9.87
C CYS A 109 -0.15 -3.13 9.16
N LYS A 110 -0.21 -2.26 8.17
CA LYS A 110 -1.46 -1.90 7.49
C LYS A 110 -1.79 -2.85 6.35
N ARG A 111 -0.76 -3.33 5.64
CA ARG A 111 -0.90 -4.29 4.55
C ARG A 111 0.23 -5.30 4.57
N LYS A 112 -0.09 -6.51 4.11
CA LYS A 112 0.84 -7.62 3.90
C LYS A 112 0.62 -8.22 2.52
N ALA A 113 1.70 -8.63 1.88
CA ALA A 113 1.68 -9.37 0.62
C ALA A 113 2.84 -10.37 0.58
N THR A 114 2.67 -11.45 -0.16
CA THR A 114 3.68 -12.49 -0.43
C THR A 114 4.30 -12.33 -1.81
N SER A 115 3.68 -11.54 -2.68
CA SER A 115 4.24 -11.14 -3.97
C SER A 115 3.69 -9.80 -4.46
N MET A 116 4.41 -9.23 -5.43
CA MET A 116 4.00 -8.04 -6.15
C MET A 116 4.16 -8.20 -7.66
N LEU A 117 3.28 -7.55 -8.42
CA LEU A 117 3.31 -7.46 -9.87
C LEU A 117 3.25 -5.99 -10.29
N LYS A 118 4.31 -5.51 -10.95
CA LYS A 118 4.40 -4.15 -11.47
C LYS A 118 4.13 -4.10 -12.97
N ILE A 119 3.16 -3.27 -13.37
CA ILE A 119 2.78 -3.01 -14.76
C ILE A 119 2.72 -1.48 -14.96
N GLY A 120 3.77 -0.93 -15.59
CA GLY A 120 3.95 0.51 -15.68
C GLY A 120 4.06 1.15 -14.28
N LYS A 121 3.15 2.09 -13.99
CA LYS A 121 3.05 2.77 -12.68
C LYS A 121 2.10 2.09 -11.69
N VAL A 122 1.46 1.00 -12.10
CA VAL A 122 0.51 0.26 -11.28
C VAL A 122 1.23 -0.91 -10.64
N GLU A 123 0.97 -1.11 -9.36
CA GLU A 123 1.50 -2.21 -8.57
C GLU A 123 0.34 -3.01 -7.98
N PHE A 124 0.33 -4.29 -8.25
CA PHE A 124 -0.61 -5.26 -7.70
C PHE A 124 0.10 -6.09 -6.64
N TYR A 125 -0.61 -6.42 -5.58
CA TYR A 125 -0.08 -7.12 -4.42
C TYR A 125 -1.01 -8.28 -4.09
N PHE A 126 -0.43 -9.45 -3.84
CA PHE A 126 -1.17 -10.65 -3.49
C PHE A 126 -0.58 -11.26 -2.22
N ASN A 127 -1.44 -11.80 -1.35
CA ASN A 127 -1.04 -12.54 -0.16
C ASN A 127 -1.62 -13.96 -0.22
N SER A 128 -0.77 -14.97 -0.41
CA SER A 128 -1.21 -16.37 -0.47
C SER A 128 -1.66 -16.94 0.86
N ASN A 129 -1.29 -16.34 1.99
CA ASN A 129 -1.67 -16.85 3.31
C ASN A 129 -3.16 -16.65 3.60
N ASP A 130 -3.74 -15.54 3.15
CA ASP A 130 -5.15 -15.18 3.39
C ASP A 130 -5.94 -14.91 2.11
N ASN A 131 -5.33 -15.14 0.94
CA ASN A 131 -5.89 -14.91 -0.38
C ASN A 131 -6.37 -13.46 -0.60
N THR A 132 -5.74 -12.48 0.05
CA THR A 132 -6.04 -11.06 -0.14
C THR A 132 -5.29 -10.48 -1.33
N PHE A 133 -5.87 -9.43 -1.94
CA PHE A 133 -5.35 -8.74 -3.11
C PHE A 133 -5.62 -7.25 -2.99
N PHE A 134 -4.65 -6.42 -3.35
CA PHE A 134 -4.84 -4.97 -3.45
C PHE A 134 -3.95 -4.38 -4.53
N GLN A 135 -4.21 -3.13 -4.89
CA GLN A 135 -3.43 -2.40 -5.89
C GLN A 135 -3.05 -1.00 -5.38
N ARG A 136 -1.97 -0.47 -5.93
CA ARG A 136 -1.57 0.93 -5.85
C ARG A 136 -1.40 1.49 -7.26
N GLY A 137 -1.75 2.76 -7.43
CA GLY A 137 -1.57 3.48 -8.69
C GLY A 137 -2.78 3.44 -9.64
N LEU A 138 -3.84 2.68 -9.33
CA LEU A 138 -5.15 2.83 -9.97
C LEU A 138 -6.08 3.65 -9.07
N GLY A 139 -6.75 4.64 -9.66
CA GLY A 139 -7.88 5.33 -9.03
C GLY A 139 -9.15 4.48 -8.95
N LYS A 140 -9.08 3.19 -9.32
CA LYS A 140 -10.22 2.27 -9.39
C LYS A 140 -10.16 1.29 -8.20
N LYS A 141 -11.27 1.18 -7.47
CA LYS A 141 -11.37 0.27 -6.31
C LYS A 141 -11.74 -1.17 -6.69
N GLU A 142 -12.48 -1.35 -7.78
CA GLU A 142 -13.03 -2.65 -8.18
C GLU A 142 -12.91 -2.86 -9.69
N SER A 143 -12.64 -4.09 -10.13
CA SER A 143 -12.60 -4.46 -11.55
C SER A 143 -12.57 -5.98 -11.70
N LEU A 144 -13.28 -6.54 -12.68
CA LEU A 144 -13.19 -7.99 -12.97
C LEU A 144 -11.77 -8.45 -13.32
N TRP A 145 -10.97 -7.56 -13.90
CA TRP A 145 -9.53 -7.77 -14.12
C TRP A 145 -8.73 -8.09 -12.85
N PHE A 146 -9.17 -7.63 -11.67
CA PHE A 146 -8.47 -7.91 -10.43
C PHE A 146 -8.52 -9.40 -10.08
N GLU A 147 -9.62 -10.10 -10.37
CA GLU A 147 -9.69 -11.54 -10.18
C GLU A 147 -8.75 -12.29 -11.12
N ILE A 148 -8.60 -11.82 -12.36
CA ILE A 148 -7.69 -12.42 -13.35
C ILE A 148 -6.23 -12.21 -12.93
N ILE A 149 -5.88 -11.01 -12.49
CA ILE A 149 -4.52 -10.69 -12.03
C ILE A 149 -4.19 -11.42 -10.73
N LYS A 150 -5.15 -11.49 -9.80
CA LYS A 150 -5.02 -12.25 -8.55
C LYS A 150 -4.76 -13.72 -8.83
N GLU A 151 -5.54 -14.34 -9.71
CA GLU A 151 -5.36 -15.75 -10.06
C GLU A 151 -4.02 -16.00 -10.77
N TYR A 152 -3.63 -15.11 -11.68
CA TYR A 152 -2.31 -15.13 -12.31
C TYR A 152 -1.17 -15.09 -11.28
N MET A 153 -1.21 -14.14 -10.33
CA MET A 153 -0.21 -14.02 -9.26
C MET A 153 -0.20 -15.25 -8.35
N ARG A 154 -1.37 -15.82 -8.04
CA ARG A 154 -1.50 -17.05 -7.24
C ARG A 154 -0.81 -18.24 -7.91
N LEU A 155 -1.01 -18.43 -9.21
CA LEU A 155 -0.39 -19.50 -9.99
C LEU A 155 1.13 -19.29 -10.13
N LEU A 156 1.57 -18.05 -10.31
CA LEU A 156 2.99 -17.70 -10.29
C LEU A 156 3.66 -17.99 -8.95
N GLU A 157 3.04 -17.65 -7.82
CA GLU A 157 3.59 -17.96 -6.50
C GLU A 157 3.73 -19.46 -6.26
N LYS A 158 2.82 -20.26 -6.81
CA LYS A 158 2.84 -21.73 -6.75
C LYS A 158 3.86 -22.38 -7.69
N GLU A 159 4.45 -21.60 -8.60
CA GLU A 159 5.35 -22.10 -9.65
C GLU A 159 4.66 -23.18 -10.52
N ASP A 160 3.33 -23.08 -10.66
CA ASP A 160 2.49 -24.02 -11.39
C ASP A 160 2.39 -23.60 -12.87
N ALA A 161 3.48 -23.83 -13.61
CA ALA A 161 3.62 -23.38 -14.99
C ALA A 161 2.56 -23.97 -15.93
N GLU A 162 2.13 -25.22 -15.71
CA GLU A 162 1.11 -25.87 -16.54
C GLU A 162 -0.24 -25.19 -16.39
N ASN A 163 -0.73 -25.03 -15.15
CA ASN A 163 -2.02 -24.37 -14.92
C ASN A 163 -1.95 -22.87 -15.23
N LEU A 164 -0.81 -22.21 -15.01
CA LEU A 164 -0.58 -20.82 -15.40
C LEU A 164 -0.75 -20.64 -16.91
N ASN A 165 -0.07 -21.46 -17.71
CA ASN A 165 -0.12 -21.39 -19.17
C ASN A 165 -1.54 -21.67 -19.67
N LYS A 166 -2.20 -22.69 -19.12
CA LYS A 166 -3.59 -23.01 -19.47
C LYS A 166 -4.54 -21.86 -19.13
N PHE A 167 -4.43 -21.31 -17.92
CA PHE A 167 -5.25 -20.20 -17.46
C PHE A 167 -5.12 -18.96 -18.37
N ILE A 168 -3.88 -18.55 -18.67
CA ILE A 168 -3.62 -17.39 -19.52
C ILE A 168 -4.03 -17.63 -20.97
N PHE A 169 -3.79 -18.84 -21.51
CA PHE A 169 -4.22 -19.20 -22.86
C PHE A 169 -5.75 -19.14 -23.00
N ASP A 170 -6.48 -19.81 -22.10
CA ASP A 170 -7.94 -19.85 -22.11
C ASP A 170 -8.54 -18.44 -21.97
N PHE A 171 -7.99 -17.62 -21.06
CA PHE A 171 -8.46 -16.25 -20.88
C PHE A 171 -8.22 -15.40 -22.13
N LYS A 172 -7.03 -15.49 -22.73
CA LYS A 172 -6.67 -14.76 -23.95
C LYS A 172 -7.54 -15.16 -25.13
N GLU A 173 -7.79 -16.46 -25.32
CA GLU A 173 -8.65 -16.96 -26.40
C GLU A 173 -10.06 -16.39 -26.27
N LYS A 174 -10.64 -16.42 -25.06
CA LYS A 174 -11.96 -15.83 -24.78
C LYS A 174 -11.96 -14.32 -24.97
N TYR A 175 -10.91 -13.62 -24.53
CA TYR A 175 -10.77 -12.18 -24.70
C TYR A 175 -10.77 -11.79 -26.19
N THR A 176 -9.88 -12.40 -26.99
CA THR A 176 -9.74 -12.15 -28.43
C THR A 176 -11.03 -12.46 -29.20
N ASN A 177 -11.72 -13.54 -28.84
CA ASN A 177 -12.97 -13.95 -29.48
C ASN A 177 -14.21 -13.19 -28.98
N LYS A 178 -14.05 -12.16 -28.14
CA LYS A 178 -15.15 -11.38 -27.57
C LYS A 178 -16.17 -12.21 -26.76
N LYS A 179 -15.70 -13.27 -26.09
CA LYS A 179 -16.52 -14.22 -25.31
C LYS A 179 -16.52 -13.95 -23.80
N LEU A 180 -15.88 -12.87 -23.35
CA LEU A 180 -15.88 -12.47 -21.94
C LEU A 180 -16.99 -11.44 -21.65
N ASP A 181 -17.20 -11.16 -20.37
CA ASP A 181 -18.04 -10.04 -19.94
C ASP A 181 -17.58 -8.72 -20.58
N LYS A 182 -18.55 -7.86 -20.91
CA LYS A 182 -18.29 -6.56 -21.56
C LYS A 182 -17.33 -5.68 -20.76
N GLU A 183 -17.34 -5.80 -19.43
CA GLU A 183 -16.45 -5.04 -18.54
C GLU A 183 -14.97 -5.32 -18.78
N PHE A 184 -14.60 -6.51 -19.25
CA PHE A 184 -13.21 -6.83 -19.57
C PHE A 184 -12.66 -6.00 -20.74
N TYR A 185 -13.52 -5.49 -21.61
CA TYR A 185 -13.12 -4.67 -22.75
C TYR A 185 -12.98 -3.18 -22.40
N HIS A 186 -13.37 -2.78 -21.18
CA HIS A 186 -12.98 -1.49 -20.64
C HIS A 186 -11.53 -1.55 -20.16
N ARG A 187 -10.75 -0.53 -20.53
CA ARG A 187 -9.33 -0.45 -20.16
C ARG A 187 -9.19 -0.48 -18.64
N LEU A 188 -8.37 -1.40 -18.15
CA LEU A 188 -8.04 -1.46 -16.73
C LEU A 188 -7.13 -0.30 -16.33
N ILE A 189 -6.00 -0.18 -17.03
CA ILE A 189 -4.99 0.84 -16.77
C ILE A 189 -5.17 1.96 -17.82
N PRO A 190 -5.33 3.22 -17.41
CA PRO A 190 -5.41 4.33 -18.36
C PRO A 190 -4.22 4.33 -19.31
N LYS A 191 -4.48 4.49 -20.60
CA LYS A 191 -3.49 4.55 -21.70
C LYS A 191 -2.74 3.24 -22.00
N ILE A 192 -3.08 2.13 -21.35
CA ILE A 192 -2.59 0.80 -21.73
C ILE A 192 -3.76 0.03 -22.33
N ASP A 193 -3.58 -0.52 -23.53
CA ASP A 193 -4.58 -1.42 -24.08
C ASP A 193 -4.57 -2.75 -23.31
N ASN A 194 -5.74 -3.32 -23.06
CA ASN A 194 -5.83 -4.59 -22.36
C ASN A 194 -5.13 -5.73 -23.14
N ILE A 195 -5.00 -5.62 -24.46
CA ILE A 195 -4.18 -6.54 -25.26
C ILE A 195 -2.70 -6.46 -24.85
N ASP A 196 -2.19 -5.27 -24.57
CA ASP A 196 -0.82 -5.08 -24.10
C ASP A 196 -0.66 -5.50 -22.64
N LEU A 197 -1.69 -5.33 -21.80
CA LEU A 197 -1.74 -5.90 -20.46
C LEU A 197 -1.55 -7.42 -20.52
N LEU A 198 -2.27 -8.11 -21.41
CA LEU A 198 -2.16 -9.56 -21.58
C LEU A 198 -0.76 -10.02 -22.01
N LYS A 199 -0.04 -9.22 -22.81
CA LYS A 199 1.36 -9.52 -23.17
C LYS A 199 2.30 -9.47 -21.97
N ASN A 200 1.96 -8.70 -20.93
CA ASN A 200 2.76 -8.63 -19.69
C ASN A 200 2.47 -9.78 -18.72
N LEU A 201 1.43 -10.58 -18.98
CA LEU A 201 1.07 -11.77 -18.19
C LEU A 201 1.63 -13.07 -18.81
N TYR A 202 2.51 -12.95 -19.81
CA TYR A 202 3.18 -14.07 -20.47
C TYR A 202 4.68 -14.03 -20.14
#